data_AF-A0A925JNG3-F1
#
_entry.id   AF-A0A925JNG3-F1
#
_cell.length_a   1.000
_cell.length_b   1.000
_cell.length_c   1.000
_cell.angle_alpha   90.00
_cell.angle_beta   90.00
_cell.angle_gamma   90.00
#
_symmetry.space_group_name_H-M   'P 1'
#
loop_
_entity.id
_entity.type
_entity.pdbx_description
1 polymer ?
#
loop_
_entity_poly.entity_id
_entity_poly.type
_entity_poly.pdbx_seq_one_letter_code
_entity_poly.pdbx_strand_id
1 'polypeptide(L)'
;MKIIIPAWNRLTLVILLGLISRVQAQPQLDWKERRDLNVLLPPSVRVYDTYDTLPGGKPIRAMYARINLSDRNLRLRAVGEERGSGFSLRTTREYAELNRAILAVNGGFFSSNASVSLITTDGEGVAPNAKAVAQAGRTYYPTRGAFGLINRKPDVAWVYGLGGSVEGGDNTTYQYPVPSPVNAANPPPPPPTP
;
A
#
# COMPACT_ATOMS: atom_id res chain seq x y z
N MET A 1 -11.06 70.85 9.82
CA MET A 1 -11.99 69.77 9.43
C MET A 1 -11.86 68.66 10.47
N LYS A 2 -12.88 68.44 11.32
CA LYS A 2 -12.86 67.44 12.40
C LYS A 2 -13.22 66.07 11.82
N ILE A 3 -12.35 65.08 11.98
CA ILE A 3 -12.64 63.69 11.63
C ILE A 3 -13.19 63.00 12.88
N ILE A 4 -14.47 62.63 12.82
CA ILE A 4 -15.19 61.86 13.83
C ILE A 4 -14.90 60.38 13.55
N ILE A 5 -14.32 59.66 14.52
CA ILE A 5 -14.12 58.21 14.41
C ILE A 5 -15.37 57.53 15.03
N PRO A 6 -16.12 56.71 14.29
CA PRO A 6 -17.23 55.98 14.88
C PRO A 6 -16.70 54.83 15.73
N ALA A 7 -17.19 54.78 16.97
CA ALA A 7 -17.18 53.56 17.77
C ALA A 7 -18.05 52.50 17.07
N TRP A 8 -17.70 51.22 17.27
CA TRP A 8 -18.29 49.95 16.80
C TRP A 8 -17.23 49.25 15.94
N ASN A 9 -16.59 48.16 16.36
CA ASN A 9 -17.24 46.89 16.66
C ASN A 9 -16.27 45.98 17.45
N ARG A 10 -16.38 45.94 18.79
CA ARG A 10 -15.57 45.02 19.62
C ARG A 10 -15.97 43.53 19.44
N LEU A 11 -16.93 43.23 18.57
CA LEU A 11 -17.41 41.88 18.30
C LEU A 11 -16.73 41.17 17.11
N THR A 12 -15.75 41.78 16.45
CA THR A 12 -15.08 41.16 15.28
C THR A 12 -13.85 40.34 15.65
N LEU A 13 -13.31 40.50 16.87
CA LEU A 13 -12.08 39.81 17.29
C LEU A 13 -12.32 38.36 17.78
N VAL A 14 -13.55 38.00 18.17
CA VAL A 14 -13.86 36.67 18.70
C VAL A 14 -14.07 35.63 17.58
N ILE A 15 -14.50 36.05 16.39
CA ILE A 15 -14.71 35.15 15.25
C ILE A 15 -13.36 34.75 14.58
N LEU A 16 -12.30 35.55 14.76
CA LEU A 16 -10.97 35.23 14.22
C LEU A 16 -10.20 34.16 15.05
N LEU A 17 -10.61 33.91 16.30
CA LEU A 17 -10.00 32.91 17.18
C LEU A 17 -10.69 31.53 17.12
N GLY A 18 -11.87 31.43 16.51
CA GLY A 18 -12.64 30.18 16.39
C GLY A 18 -12.23 29.26 15.24
N LEU A 19 -11.32 29.71 14.36
CA LEU A 19 -10.84 28.95 13.20
C LEU A 19 -9.43 28.34 13.40
N ILE A 20 -8.96 28.23 14.65
CA ILE A 20 -7.83 27.33 14.94
C ILE A 20 -8.39 25.91 14.87
N SER A 21 -8.53 25.41 13.65
CA SER A 21 -8.65 23.99 13.37
C SER A 21 -7.59 23.30 14.22
N ARG A 22 -7.99 22.30 15.01
CA ARG A 22 -7.04 21.42 15.65
C ARG A 22 -6.24 20.73 14.55
N VAL A 23 -5.12 21.32 14.16
CA VAL A 23 -4.03 20.57 13.54
C VAL A 23 -3.60 19.63 14.64
N GLN A 24 -4.19 18.43 14.68
CA GLN A 24 -3.61 17.35 15.44
C GLN A 24 -2.24 17.16 14.81
N ALA A 25 -1.19 17.60 15.51
CA ALA A 25 0.17 17.25 15.18
C ALA A 25 0.19 15.73 15.12
N GLN A 26 0.26 15.17 13.91
CA GLN A 26 0.55 13.76 13.77
C GLN A 26 1.94 13.58 14.42
N PRO A 27 2.12 12.58 15.28
CA PRO A 27 3.43 12.31 15.86
C PRO A 27 4.40 12.11 14.70
N GLN A 28 5.32 13.04 14.59
CA GLN A 28 6.38 12.95 13.61
C GLN A 28 7.43 12.04 14.21
N LEU A 29 7.45 10.80 13.74
CA LEU A 29 8.49 9.85 14.14
C LEU A 29 9.86 10.41 13.78
N ASP A 30 10.81 10.34 14.72
CA ASP A 30 12.20 10.72 14.45
C ASP A 30 12.89 9.64 13.60
N TRP A 31 12.97 9.88 12.30
CA TRP A 31 13.61 8.97 11.35
C TRP A 31 15.09 9.28 11.21
N LYS A 32 15.93 8.30 11.56
CA LYS A 32 17.38 8.38 11.41
C LYS A 32 17.83 7.64 10.18
N GLU A 33 18.89 8.16 9.57
CA GLU A 33 19.42 7.56 8.36
C GLU A 33 20.27 6.31 8.65
N ARG A 34 19.97 5.27 7.89
CA ARG A 34 20.72 4.05 7.54
C ARG A 34 22.23 4.05 7.30
N ARG A 35 23.07 4.95 7.80
CA ARG A 35 24.40 5.23 7.19
C ARG A 35 25.29 3.99 6.96
N ASP A 36 25.26 3.06 7.91
CA ASP A 36 25.93 1.75 7.85
C ASP A 36 25.42 0.85 6.72
N LEU A 37 24.13 0.94 6.37
CA LEU A 37 23.54 0.21 5.23
C LEU A 37 23.65 1.00 3.92
N ASN A 38 23.45 2.32 3.98
CA ASN A 38 23.36 3.18 2.81
C ASN A 38 24.69 3.32 2.07
N VAL A 39 25.83 3.05 2.73
CA VAL A 39 27.14 2.98 2.07
C VAL A 39 27.23 1.79 1.08
N LEU A 40 26.42 0.75 1.26
CA LEU A 40 26.38 -0.44 0.42
C LEU A 40 25.30 -0.38 -0.67
N LEU A 41 24.48 0.67 -0.67
CA LEU A 41 23.35 0.83 -1.57
C LEU A 41 23.65 1.88 -2.65
N PRO A 42 23.07 1.76 -3.85
CA PRO A 42 23.17 2.81 -4.84
C PRO A 42 22.58 4.12 -4.28
N PRO A 43 23.08 5.31 -4.69
CA PRO A 43 22.61 6.60 -4.17
C PRO A 43 21.09 6.83 -4.32
N SER A 44 20.47 6.13 -5.28
CA SER A 44 19.04 6.13 -5.55
C SER A 44 18.19 5.34 -4.55
N VAL A 45 18.79 4.60 -3.62
CA VAL A 45 18.11 3.89 -2.53
C VAL A 45 18.66 4.36 -1.19
N ARG A 46 17.78 4.80 -0.29
CA ARG A 46 18.16 5.22 1.06
C ARG A 46 17.24 4.62 2.10
N VAL A 47 17.84 3.96 3.09
CA VAL A 47 17.15 3.33 4.20
C VAL A 47 17.21 4.25 5.42
N TYR A 48 16.12 4.26 6.17
CA TYR A 48 15.96 4.98 7.42
C TYR A 48 15.33 4.04 8.46
N ASP A 49 15.63 4.27 9.72
CA ASP A 49 14.99 3.56 10.83
C ASP A 49 14.57 4.52 11.95
N THR A 50 13.72 4.02 12.83
CA THR A 50 13.27 4.74 14.02
C THR A 50 13.06 3.75 15.16
N TYR A 51 13.31 4.22 16.37
CA TYR A 51 13.08 3.51 17.64
C TYR A 51 12.14 4.32 18.55
N ASP A 52 11.30 5.15 17.93
CA ASP A 52 10.46 6.13 18.60
C ASP A 52 9.22 5.48 19.23
N THR A 53 8.31 6.30 19.73
CA THR A 53 7.11 5.90 20.46
C THR A 53 5.86 6.37 19.72
N LEU A 54 4.91 5.47 19.50
CA LEU A 54 3.60 5.79 18.92
C LEU A 54 2.75 6.64 19.87
N PRO A 55 1.69 7.31 19.36
CA PRO A 55 0.60 7.81 20.20
C PRO A 55 0.20 6.80 21.27
N GLY A 56 0.16 7.23 22.53
CA GLY A 56 -0.16 6.35 23.65
C GLY A 56 1.02 5.62 24.27
N GLY A 57 2.26 6.01 23.96
CA GLY A 57 3.43 5.61 24.75
C GLY A 57 4.02 4.24 24.38
N LYS A 58 3.57 3.61 23.30
CA LYS A 58 4.06 2.29 22.87
C LYS A 58 5.33 2.43 22.03
N PRO A 59 6.46 1.82 22.42
CA PRO A 59 7.68 1.87 21.63
C PRO A 59 7.50 1.11 20.32
N ILE A 60 8.15 1.59 19.26
CA ILE A 60 8.22 0.92 17.97
C ILE A 60 9.64 0.85 17.48
N ARG A 61 9.89 -0.16 16.64
CA ARG A 61 11.04 -0.19 15.74
C ARG A 61 10.50 -0.32 14.32
N ALA A 62 10.81 0.65 13.47
CA ALA A 62 10.36 0.65 12.09
C ALA A 62 11.49 1.04 11.15
N MET A 63 11.41 0.58 9.90
CA MET A 63 12.34 0.92 8.83
C MET A 63 11.54 1.28 7.58
N TYR A 64 12.04 2.23 6.80
CA TYR A 64 11.55 2.46 5.44
C TYR A 64 12.72 2.67 4.47
N ALA A 65 12.46 2.42 3.20
CA ALA A 65 13.38 2.76 2.11
C ALA A 65 12.76 3.80 1.20
N ARG A 66 13.52 4.84 0.87
CA ARG A 66 13.22 5.80 -0.18
C ARG A 66 13.95 5.38 -1.44
N ILE A 67 13.20 5.23 -2.53
CA ILE A 67 13.73 4.81 -3.83
C ILE A 67 13.46 5.91 -4.85
N ASN A 68 14.51 6.35 -5.55
CA ASN A 68 14.37 7.26 -6.69
C ASN A 68 13.94 6.46 -7.93
N LEU A 69 12.65 6.55 -8.27
CA LEU A 69 12.07 5.87 -9.43
C LEU A 69 12.55 6.43 -10.77
N SER A 70 13.29 7.55 -10.83
CA SER A 70 13.90 8.00 -12.08
C SER A 70 15.16 7.20 -12.45
N ASP A 71 15.77 6.46 -11.52
CA ASP A 71 16.97 5.66 -11.78
C ASP A 71 16.64 4.39 -12.58
N ARG A 72 16.92 4.41 -13.88
CA ARG A 72 16.63 3.31 -14.81
C ARG A 72 17.44 2.05 -14.55
N ASN A 73 18.49 2.11 -13.74
CA ASN A 73 19.25 0.94 -13.32
C ASN A 73 18.53 0.14 -12.22
N LEU A 74 17.51 0.73 -11.58
CA LEU A 74 16.67 0.04 -10.60
C LEU A 74 15.44 -0.57 -11.25
N ARG A 75 15.16 -1.84 -10.89
CA ARG A 75 13.92 -2.55 -11.21
C ARG A 75 13.18 -2.87 -9.92
N LEU A 76 11.93 -2.41 -9.81
CA LEU A 76 11.01 -2.85 -8.77
C LEU A 76 10.14 -3.96 -9.37
N ARG A 77 10.18 -5.14 -8.74
CA ARG A 77 9.45 -6.33 -9.20
C ARG A 77 8.67 -6.93 -8.04
N ALA A 78 7.45 -7.35 -8.31
CA ALA A 78 6.76 -8.31 -7.47
C ALA A 78 7.20 -9.71 -7.91
N VAL A 79 7.52 -10.57 -6.95
CA VAL A 79 7.98 -11.95 -7.20
C VAL A 79 7.19 -12.91 -6.33
N GLY A 80 6.92 -14.09 -6.86
CA GLY A 80 6.16 -15.16 -6.20
C GLY A 80 5.66 -16.16 -7.23
N GLU A 81 4.86 -17.11 -6.79
CA GLU A 81 4.22 -18.11 -7.65
C GLU A 81 2.70 -18.14 -7.42
N GLU A 82 1.93 -18.59 -8.41
CA GLU A 82 0.47 -18.68 -8.29
C GLU A 82 0.04 -19.78 -7.31
N ARG A 83 0.13 -21.04 -7.74
CA ARG A 83 -0.33 -22.25 -7.06
C ARG A 83 0.33 -23.47 -7.69
N GLY A 84 0.17 -24.64 -7.08
CA GLY A 84 0.56 -25.92 -7.67
C GLY A 84 2.00 -26.32 -7.39
N SER A 85 2.57 -27.22 -8.20
CA SER A 85 3.88 -27.83 -7.94
C SER A 85 5.06 -26.85 -7.97
N GLY A 86 4.90 -25.69 -8.59
CA GLY A 86 5.88 -24.61 -8.58
C GLY A 86 5.80 -23.70 -7.35
N PHE A 87 4.73 -23.77 -6.55
CA PHE A 87 4.55 -22.90 -5.39
C PHE A 87 5.45 -23.32 -4.23
N SER A 88 6.13 -22.35 -3.63
CA SER A 88 7.00 -22.59 -2.48
C SER A 88 6.90 -21.47 -1.45
N LEU A 89 6.70 -21.84 -0.19
CA LEU A 89 6.83 -20.92 0.92
C LEU A 89 8.31 -20.63 1.16
N ARG A 90 8.73 -19.41 0.83
CA ARG A 90 10.09 -18.93 1.04
C ARG A 90 10.07 -17.65 1.86
N THR A 91 11.09 -17.50 2.69
CA THR A 91 11.37 -16.27 3.40
C THR A 91 11.72 -15.14 2.43
N THR A 92 11.53 -13.89 2.87
CA THR A 92 11.96 -12.71 2.11
C THR A 92 13.44 -12.77 1.74
N ARG A 93 14.28 -13.36 2.60
CA ARG A 93 15.72 -13.51 2.35
C ARG A 93 16.00 -14.48 1.21
N GLU A 94 15.39 -15.66 1.22
CA GLU A 94 15.55 -16.64 0.13
C GLU A 94 15.10 -16.05 -1.21
N TYR A 95 13.97 -15.34 -1.23
CA TYR A 95 13.53 -14.63 -2.44
C TYR A 95 14.51 -13.55 -2.88
N ALA A 96 15.08 -12.80 -1.95
CA ALA A 96 16.08 -11.77 -2.25
C ALA A 96 17.35 -12.39 -2.86
N GLU A 97 17.84 -13.49 -2.30
CA GLU A 97 19.02 -14.21 -2.80
C GLU A 97 18.76 -14.79 -4.20
N LEU A 98 17.64 -15.50 -4.39
CA LEU A 98 17.24 -16.07 -5.69
C LEU A 98 17.12 -15.02 -6.80
N ASN A 99 16.58 -13.83 -6.46
CA ASN A 99 16.38 -12.74 -7.41
C ASN A 99 17.53 -11.73 -7.43
N ARG A 100 18.60 -11.97 -6.66
CA ARG A 100 19.77 -11.08 -6.53
C ARG A 100 19.36 -9.64 -6.20
N ALA A 101 18.37 -9.50 -5.31
CA ALA A 101 17.80 -8.22 -4.92
C ALA A 101 18.73 -7.49 -3.92
N ILE A 102 18.88 -6.18 -4.11
CA ILE A 102 19.60 -5.31 -3.16
C ILE A 102 18.73 -4.87 -1.97
N LEU A 103 17.41 -5.00 -2.10
CA LEU A 103 16.41 -4.70 -1.08
C LEU A 103 15.17 -5.55 -1.36
N ALA A 104 14.60 -6.17 -0.33
CA ALA A 104 13.36 -6.93 -0.43
C ALA A 104 12.51 -6.75 0.83
N VAL A 105 11.19 -6.77 0.65
CA VAL A 105 10.20 -6.77 1.72
C VAL A 105 9.17 -7.85 1.42
N ASN A 106 8.54 -8.41 2.45
CA ASN A 106 7.39 -9.29 2.22
C ASN A 106 6.25 -8.50 1.58
N GLY A 107 5.54 -9.13 0.63
CA GLY A 107 4.49 -8.50 -0.15
C GLY A 107 3.10 -8.92 0.29
N GLY A 108 2.30 -9.39 -0.68
CA GLY A 108 0.91 -9.77 -0.45
C GLY A 108 0.71 -11.02 0.43
N PHE A 109 -0.55 -11.31 0.69
CA PHE A 109 -1.02 -12.51 1.39
C PHE A 109 -0.92 -13.78 0.53
N PHE A 110 -0.73 -14.91 1.20
CA PHE A 110 -0.64 -16.26 0.63
C PHE A 110 -1.30 -17.29 1.57
N SER A 111 -1.62 -18.47 1.05
CA SER A 111 -2.04 -19.68 1.78
C SER A 111 -0.89 -20.70 1.84
N SER A 112 -1.15 -21.89 2.39
CA SER A 112 -0.16 -22.98 2.40
C SER A 112 0.22 -23.50 1.02
N ASN A 113 -0.54 -23.19 -0.03
CA ASN A 113 -0.36 -23.77 -1.36
C ASN A 113 -0.59 -22.80 -2.54
N ALA A 114 -0.83 -21.51 -2.28
CA ALA A 114 -1.07 -20.51 -3.30
C ALA A 114 -0.84 -19.07 -2.83
N SER A 115 -0.54 -18.18 -3.75
CA SER A 115 -0.72 -16.73 -3.58
C SER A 115 -2.21 -16.40 -3.59
N VAL A 116 -2.66 -15.49 -2.73
CA VAL A 116 -4.05 -14.97 -2.74
C VAL A 116 -4.12 -13.48 -3.07
N SER A 117 -2.98 -12.91 -3.44
CA SER A 117 -2.81 -11.51 -3.84
C SER A 117 -2.49 -11.41 -5.33
N LEU A 118 -2.88 -10.31 -5.95
CA LEU A 118 -2.48 -10.01 -7.31
C LEU A 118 -0.96 -9.84 -7.38
N ILE A 119 -0.32 -10.60 -8.26
CA ILE A 119 1.09 -10.44 -8.59
C ILE A 119 1.18 -10.23 -10.10
N THR A 120 1.75 -9.09 -10.49
CA THR A 120 2.09 -8.75 -11.87
C THR A 120 3.55 -8.34 -11.88
N THR A 121 4.32 -8.89 -12.80
CA THR A 121 5.75 -8.60 -12.92
C THR A 121 6.10 -8.39 -14.38
N ASP A 122 6.86 -7.34 -14.68
CA ASP A 122 7.30 -7.02 -16.04
C ASP A 122 6.18 -6.97 -17.10
N GLY A 123 4.96 -6.62 -16.68
CA GLY A 123 3.77 -6.54 -17.55
C GLY A 123 2.97 -7.85 -17.66
N GLU A 124 3.45 -8.94 -17.06
CA GLU A 124 2.82 -10.26 -17.10
C GLU A 124 2.13 -10.60 -15.77
N GLY A 125 0.97 -11.24 -15.85
CA GLY A 125 0.28 -11.77 -14.68
C GLY A 125 1.00 -13.00 -14.15
N VAL A 126 1.33 -12.99 -12.85
CA VAL A 126 1.98 -14.11 -12.14
C VAL A 126 0.99 -14.85 -11.24
N ALA A 127 0.11 -14.11 -10.55
CA ALA A 127 -0.93 -14.71 -9.73
C ALA A 127 -2.17 -13.79 -9.68
N PRO A 128 -3.40 -14.31 -9.82
CA PRO A 128 -4.59 -13.51 -9.64
C PRO A 128 -4.88 -13.32 -8.15
N ASN A 129 -5.58 -12.25 -7.80
CA ASN A 129 -6.08 -12.11 -6.44
C ASN A 129 -7.20 -13.14 -6.17
N ALA A 130 -7.33 -13.58 -4.91
CA ALA A 130 -8.47 -14.42 -4.53
C ALA A 130 -9.79 -13.68 -4.75
N LYS A 131 -10.68 -14.29 -5.55
CA LYS A 131 -12.00 -13.74 -5.92
C LYS A 131 -12.97 -13.64 -4.76
N ALA A 132 -12.86 -14.59 -3.83
CA ALA A 132 -13.79 -14.75 -2.75
C ALA A 132 -13.08 -15.10 -1.44
N VAL A 133 -13.70 -14.72 -0.34
CA VAL A 133 -13.28 -15.08 1.01
C VAL A 133 -14.48 -15.66 1.74
N ALA A 134 -14.35 -16.89 2.24
CA ALA A 134 -15.34 -17.50 3.10
C ALA A 134 -15.05 -17.11 4.56
N GLN A 135 -16.01 -16.49 5.24
CA GLN A 135 -15.88 -16.10 6.64
C GLN A 135 -17.23 -16.22 7.35
N ALA A 136 -17.25 -16.90 8.49
CA ALA A 136 -18.46 -17.13 9.31
C ALA A 136 -19.66 -17.68 8.51
N GLY A 137 -19.43 -18.67 7.64
CA GLY A 137 -20.47 -19.30 6.83
C GLY A 137 -21.00 -18.45 5.66
N ARG A 138 -20.36 -17.30 5.37
CA ARG A 138 -20.73 -16.42 4.26
C ARG A 138 -19.56 -16.27 3.28
N THR A 139 -19.89 -16.13 2.00
CA THR A 139 -18.91 -15.87 0.93
C THR A 139 -18.92 -14.39 0.57
N TYR A 140 -17.75 -13.78 0.57
CA TYR A 140 -17.54 -12.36 0.28
C TYR A 140 -16.71 -12.19 -0.98
N TYR A 141 -17.01 -11.18 -1.80
CA TYR A 141 -16.29 -10.87 -3.05
C TYR A 141 -15.64 -9.47 -2.98
N PRO A 142 -14.62 -9.28 -2.13
CA PRO A 142 -14.03 -7.95 -1.94
C PRO A 142 -13.15 -7.56 -3.14
N THR A 143 -13.23 -6.30 -3.55
CA THR A 143 -12.12 -5.67 -4.26
C THR A 143 -10.94 -5.56 -3.31
N ARG A 144 -9.71 -5.72 -3.80
CA ARG A 144 -8.50 -5.61 -2.98
C ARG A 144 -7.68 -4.40 -3.40
N GLY A 145 -7.00 -3.78 -2.44
CA GLY A 145 -6.03 -2.73 -2.75
C GLY A 145 -4.85 -3.33 -3.48
N ALA A 146 -4.47 -2.72 -4.60
CA ALA A 146 -3.26 -3.05 -5.35
C ALA A 146 -2.40 -1.79 -5.46
N PHE A 147 -1.08 -2.00 -5.34
CA PHE A 147 -0.06 -1.01 -5.60
C PHE A 147 0.84 -1.54 -6.71
N GLY A 148 1.19 -0.69 -7.66
CA GLY A 148 2.05 -1.06 -8.76
C GLY A 148 2.76 0.13 -9.37
N LEU A 149 3.55 -0.14 -10.41
CA LEU A 149 4.17 0.88 -11.24
C LEU A 149 3.68 0.73 -12.68
N ILE A 150 3.15 1.80 -13.26
CA ILE A 150 2.86 1.90 -14.69
C ILE A 150 3.89 2.86 -15.30
N ASN A 151 4.74 2.35 -16.18
CA ASN A 151 5.83 3.14 -16.78
C ASN A 151 6.69 3.87 -15.72
N ARG A 152 7.01 3.16 -14.62
CA ARG A 152 7.76 3.66 -13.45
C ARG A 152 7.04 4.73 -12.62
N LYS A 153 5.77 5.02 -12.89
CA LYS A 153 4.93 5.89 -12.06
C LYS A 153 4.13 5.04 -11.08
N PRO A 154 4.17 5.34 -9.77
CA PRO A 154 3.32 4.68 -8.79
C PRO A 154 1.84 4.83 -9.13
N ASP A 155 1.08 3.77 -8.93
CA ASP A 155 -0.37 3.78 -9.04
C ASP A 155 -0.99 2.90 -7.94
N VAL A 156 -2.21 3.25 -7.55
CA VAL A 156 -3.00 2.53 -6.55
C VAL A 156 -4.43 2.36 -7.04
N ALA A 157 -4.95 1.14 -6.89
CA ALA A 157 -6.27 0.79 -7.40
C ALA A 157 -6.99 -0.18 -6.45
N TRP A 158 -8.33 -0.14 -6.49
CA TRP A 158 -9.15 -1.25 -6.02
C TRP A 158 -9.37 -2.21 -7.18
N VAL A 159 -8.96 -3.47 -7.02
CA VAL A 159 -8.98 -4.44 -8.11
C VAL A 159 -9.87 -5.66 -7.82
N TYR A 160 -10.44 -6.23 -8.87
CA TYR A 160 -11.13 -7.52 -8.84
C TYR A 160 -10.80 -8.33 -10.10
N GLY A 161 -10.19 -9.51 -9.93
CA GLY A 161 -9.93 -10.46 -10.99
C GLY A 161 -11.12 -11.36 -11.30
N LEU A 162 -11.50 -11.47 -12.57
CA LEU A 162 -12.46 -12.47 -13.05
C LEU A 162 -11.84 -13.84 -13.31
N GLY A 163 -10.51 -13.96 -13.22
CA GLY A 163 -9.77 -15.20 -13.41
C GLY A 163 -9.44 -15.99 -12.16
N GLY A 164 -9.50 -17.32 -12.26
CA GLY A 164 -9.08 -18.23 -11.18
C GLY A 164 -7.61 -18.61 -11.23
N SER A 165 -6.96 -18.41 -12.38
CA SER A 165 -5.54 -18.65 -12.66
C SER A 165 -5.09 -17.74 -13.80
N VAL A 166 -3.79 -17.45 -13.86
CA VAL A 166 -3.21 -16.67 -14.96
C VAL A 166 -3.22 -17.40 -16.30
N GLU A 167 -3.31 -18.74 -16.28
CA GLU A 167 -3.45 -19.59 -17.47
C GLU A 167 -4.93 -19.85 -17.84
N GLY A 168 -5.88 -19.35 -17.04
CA GLY A 168 -7.31 -19.54 -17.27
C GLY A 168 -7.86 -18.71 -18.44
N GLY A 169 -8.98 -19.15 -19.01
CA GLY A 169 -9.61 -18.50 -20.17
C GLY A 169 -10.14 -17.08 -19.93
N ASP A 170 -10.28 -16.66 -18.67
CA ASP A 170 -10.47 -15.27 -18.28
C ASP A 170 -9.43 -14.94 -17.22
N ASN A 171 -8.49 -14.04 -17.50
CA ASN A 171 -7.49 -13.53 -16.55
C ASN A 171 -7.64 -11.99 -16.39
N THR A 172 -8.83 -11.47 -16.68
CA THR A 172 -9.07 -10.04 -16.68
C THR A 172 -9.12 -9.51 -15.25
N THR A 173 -8.37 -8.45 -14.98
CA THR A 173 -8.42 -7.72 -13.71
C THR A 173 -9.04 -6.36 -13.95
N TYR A 174 -10.12 -6.05 -13.22
CA TYR A 174 -10.83 -4.79 -13.32
C TYR A 174 -10.41 -3.84 -12.19
N GLN A 175 -10.31 -2.55 -12.50
CA GLN A 175 -10.12 -1.47 -11.54
C GLN A 175 -11.45 -0.81 -11.18
N TYR A 176 -11.60 -0.45 -9.90
CA TYR A 176 -12.76 0.21 -9.33
C TYR A 176 -12.35 1.51 -8.64
N PRO A 177 -13.20 2.56 -8.67
CA PRO A 177 -12.91 3.84 -8.04
C PRO A 177 -13.04 3.80 -6.50
N VAL A 178 -13.82 2.86 -5.96
CA VAL A 178 -14.06 2.68 -4.53
C VAL A 178 -14.01 1.18 -4.20
N PRO A 179 -13.65 0.79 -2.96
CA PRO A 179 -13.70 -0.61 -2.59
C PRO A 179 -15.15 -1.11 -2.59
N SER A 180 -15.36 -2.38 -2.90
CA SER A 180 -16.64 -3.05 -2.74
C SER A 180 -17.15 -2.85 -1.30
N PRO A 181 -18.43 -2.49 -1.08
CA PRO A 181 -18.97 -2.11 0.24
C PRO A 181 -19.17 -3.32 1.18
N VAL A 182 -18.45 -4.41 0.93
CA VAL A 182 -18.59 -5.68 1.61
C VAL A 182 -18.12 -5.56 3.04
N ASN A 183 -19.03 -5.75 3.99
CA ASN A 183 -18.75 -5.76 5.41
C ASN A 183 -19.60 -6.84 6.09
N ALA A 184 -19.34 -7.11 7.38
CA ALA A 184 -20.05 -8.15 8.12
C ALA A 184 -21.59 -7.93 8.21
N ALA A 185 -22.06 -6.69 8.06
CA ALA A 185 -23.48 -6.32 8.10
C ALA A 185 -24.17 -6.40 6.73
N ASN A 186 -23.44 -6.26 5.62
CA ASN A 186 -23.97 -6.20 4.26
C ASN A 186 -23.39 -7.36 3.41
N PRO A 187 -24.16 -8.42 3.11
CA PRO A 187 -23.72 -9.47 2.21
C PRO A 187 -23.45 -8.89 0.80
N PRO A 188 -22.49 -9.45 0.04
CA PRO A 188 -22.07 -8.86 -1.21
C PRO A 188 -23.17 -8.92 -2.29
N PRO A 189 -23.26 -7.93 -3.18
CA PRO A 189 -23.93 -8.10 -4.46
C PRO A 189 -23.24 -9.22 -5.28
N PRO A 190 -23.92 -9.78 -6.31
CA PRO A 190 -23.30 -10.77 -7.19
C PRO A 190 -21.99 -10.27 -7.80
N PRO A 191 -21.07 -11.17 -8.19
CA PRO A 191 -19.81 -10.77 -8.81
C PRO A 191 -20.09 -9.90 -10.06
N PRO A 192 -19.20 -8.93 -10.35
CA PRO A 192 -19.28 -8.18 -11.60
C PRO A 192 -19.32 -9.16 -12.78
N THR A 193 -20.32 -9.03 -13.64
CA THR A 193 -20.35 -9.72 -14.93
C THR A 193 -19.62 -8.86 -15.97
N PRO A 194 -18.98 -9.48 -16.97
CA PRO A 194 -18.41 -8.76 -18.13
C PRO A 194 -19.41 -7.82 -18.80
#